data_AF-A0A2V6CNC0-F1
#
_entry.id   AF-A0A2V6CNC0-F1
#
_cell.length_a   1.000
_cell.length_b   1.000
_cell.length_c   1.000
_cell.angle_alpha   90.00
_cell.angle_beta   90.00
_cell.angle_gamma   90.00
#
_symmetry.space_group_name_H-M   'P 1'
#
loop_
_entity.id
_entity.type
_entity.pdbx_description
1 polymer ?
#
loop_
_entity_poly.entity_id
_entity_poly.type
_entity_poly.pdbx_seq_one_letter_code
_entity_poly.pdbx_strand_id
1 'polypeptide(L)' 'GKKLYRYRAKDYRIYFEKTPEGITVHRVLHKNTLRDFLFRTKLPTGEDEQLKERREFWKLIEQGERTRKKT' A
#
# COMPACT_ATOMS: atom_id res chain seq x y z
N GLY A 1 -8.36 16.93 -4.30
CA GLY A 1 -7.72 15.60 -4.16
C GLY A 1 -7.54 14.97 -5.52
N LYS A 2 -6.37 14.40 -5.82
CA LYS A 2 -6.06 13.80 -7.13
C LYS A 2 -6.81 12.48 -7.34
N LYS A 3 -7.32 12.25 -8.55
CA LYS A 3 -8.11 11.04 -8.89
C LYS A 3 -7.17 9.90 -9.28
N LEU A 4 -6.99 8.95 -8.36
CA LEU A 4 -6.18 7.75 -8.58
C LEU A 4 -7.01 6.59 -9.16
N TYR A 5 -6.47 5.95 -10.19
CA TYR A 5 -6.96 4.72 -10.80
C TYR A 5 -6.17 3.52 -10.30
N ARG A 6 -6.81 2.34 -10.32
CA ARG A 6 -6.17 1.07 -9.93
C ARG A 6 -6.34 0.03 -11.03
N TYR A 7 -5.24 -0.45 -11.57
CA TYR A 7 -5.20 -1.60 -12.48
C TYR A 7 -4.76 -2.88 -11.74
N ARG A 8 -5.39 -4.01 -12.08
CA ARG A 8 -5.09 -5.32 -11.50
C ARG A 8 -4.34 -6.16 -12.53
N ALA A 9 -3.03 -6.29 -12.37
CA ALA A 9 -2.15 -7.04 -13.26
C ALA A 9 -1.71 -8.35 -12.59
N LYS A 10 -2.55 -9.40 -12.68
CA LYS A 10 -2.35 -10.68 -11.99
C LYS A 10 -2.09 -10.48 -10.48
N ASP A 11 -0.84 -10.60 -10.07
CA ASP A 11 -0.38 -10.49 -8.69
C ASP A 11 0.00 -9.08 -8.29
N TYR A 12 -0.07 -8.11 -9.20
CA TYR A 12 0.26 -6.71 -8.95
C TYR A 12 -0.98 -5.81 -9.00
N ARG A 13 -0.90 -4.72 -8.23
CA ARG A 13 -1.84 -3.61 -8.14
C ARG A 13 -1.08 -2.35 -8.50
N ILE A 14 -1.47 -1.74 -9.61
CA ILE A 14 -0.83 -0.54 -10.15
C ILE A 14 -1.75 0.63 -9.89
N TYR A 15 -1.26 1.61 -9.16
CA TYR A 15 -1.97 2.84 -8.82
C TYR A 15 -1.40 3.99 -9.63
N PHE A 16 -2.24 4.66 -10.43
CA PHE A 16 -1.79 5.67 -11.38
C PHE A 16 -2.79 6.81 -11.53
N GLU A 17 -2.30 7.95 -11.97
CA GLU A 17 -3.07 9.13 -12.35
C GLU A 17 -3.01 9.27 -13.88
N LYS A 18 -4.13 9.68 -14.49
CA LYS A 18 -4.17 10.06 -15.91
C LYS A 18 -3.88 11.56 -15.98
N THR A 19 -2.79 11.94 -16.65
CA THR A 19 -2.40 13.32 -16.90
C THR A 19 -2.66 13.68 -18.38
N PRO A 20 -2.67 14.96 -18.76
CA PRO A 20 -2.77 15.37 -20.16
C PRO A 20 -1.64 14.78 -21.03
N GLU A 21 -0.45 14.62 -20.45
CA GLU A 21 0.76 14.10 -21.11
C GLU A 21 0.79 12.55 -21.16
N GLY A 22 -0.02 11.86 -20.36
CA GLY A 22 -0.05 10.41 -20.33
C GLY A 22 -0.50 9.81 -19.00
N ILE A 23 0.30 8.88 -18.47
CA ILE A 23 0.00 8.13 -17.25
C ILE A 23 1.17 8.26 -16.27
N THR A 24 0.88 8.75 -15.07
CA THR A 24 1.85 8.78 -13.97
C THR A 24 1.56 7.64 -13.01
N VAL A 25 2.47 6.67 -12.93
CA VAL A 25 2.37 5.57 -11.97
C VAL A 25 2.89 6.02 -10.61
N HIS A 26 2.04 5.93 -9.59
CA HIS A 26 2.42 6.30 -8.22
C HIS A 26 2.98 5.13 -7.43
N ARG A 27 2.39 3.94 -7.56
CA ARG A 27 2.83 2.74 -6.83
C ARG A 27 2.50 1.46 -7.59
N VAL A 28 3.36 0.45 -7.45
CA VAL A 28 3.14 -0.93 -7.89
C VAL A 28 3.31 -1.84 -6.68
N LEU A 29 2.26 -2.54 -6.28
CA LEU A 29 2.21 -3.35 -5.06
C LEU A 29 1.74 -4.77 -5.36
N HIS A 30 2.24 -5.76 -4.63
CA HIS A 30 1.68 -7.12 -4.73
C HIS A 30 0.29 -7.22 -4.08
N LYS A 31 -0.57 -8.07 -4.66
CA LYS A 31 -1.89 -8.40 -4.10
C LYS A 31 -1.72 -9.03 -2.72
N ASN A 32 -2.67 -8.75 -1.83
CA ASN A 32 -2.73 -9.32 -0.47
C ASN A 32 -1.54 -8.95 0.42
N THR A 33 -0.82 -7.87 0.11
CA THR A 33 0.16 -7.28 1.01
C THR A 33 -0.50 -6.24 1.89
N LEU A 34 -0.01 -6.05 3.12
CA LEU A 34 -0.54 -5.01 4.00
C LEU A 34 -0.35 -3.62 3.41
N ARG A 35 0.76 -3.38 2.68
CA ARG A 35 0.99 -2.13 1.95
C ARG A 35 -0.09 -1.87 0.90
N ASP A 36 -0.53 -2.89 0.18
CA ASP A 36 -1.69 -2.76 -0.71
C ASP A 36 -2.91 -2.38 0.10
N PHE A 37 -3.24 -3.11 1.18
CA PHE A 37 -4.40 -2.86 2.04
C PHE A 37 -4.47 -1.43 2.60
N LEU A 38 -3.39 -0.94 3.19
CA LEU A 38 -3.30 0.41 3.76
C LEU A 38 -3.54 1.49 2.70
N PHE A 39 -3.06 1.26 1.47
CA PHE A 39 -3.26 2.19 0.38
C PHE A 39 -4.73 2.25 -0.09
N ARG A 40 -5.47 1.13 -0.02
CA ARG A 40 -6.88 1.05 -0.47
C ARG A 40 -7.85 1.66 0.53
N THR A 41 -7.55 1.58 1.82
CA THR A 41 -8.42 2.09 2.88
C THR A 41 -8.42 3.61 2.96
N LYS A 42 -7.60 4.30 2.16
CA LYS A 42 -7.47 5.77 2.14
C LYS A 42 -7.30 6.31 3.57
N LEU A 43 -6.55 5.58 4.41
CA LEU A 43 -6.14 6.11 5.71
C LEU A 43 -5.45 7.45 5.46
N PRO A 44 -5.75 8.48 6.28
CA PRO A 44 -5.30 9.83 6.03
C PRO A 44 -3.78 9.85 5.85
N THR A 45 -3.34 10.19 4.65
CA THR A 45 -1.95 10.12 4.15
C THR A 45 -0.94 11.00 4.92
N GLY A 46 -1.35 11.71 5.98
CA GLY A 46 -0.44 12.30 6.96
C GLY A 46 0.15 11.28 7.94
N GLU A 47 -0.44 10.08 8.03
CA GLU A 47 0.06 9.02 8.90
C GLU A 47 1.19 8.20 8.26
N ASP A 48 1.39 8.13 6.94
CA ASP A 48 2.43 7.26 6.35
C ASP A 48 3.86 7.58 6.86
N GLU A 49 4.13 8.84 7.23
CA GLU A 49 5.39 9.30 7.80
C GLU A 49 5.46 9.02 9.32
N GLN A 50 4.37 9.27 10.04
CA GLN A 50 4.24 8.98 11.48
C GLN A 50 4.13 7.46 11.80
N LEU A 51 3.56 6.68 10.89
CA LEU A 51 3.35 5.24 11.00
C LEU A 51 4.64 4.49 10.68
N LYS A 52 5.49 5.05 9.81
CA LYS A 52 6.88 4.60 9.64
C LYS A 52 7.72 4.83 10.90
N GLU A 53 7.53 5.95 11.60
CA GLU A 53 8.21 6.26 12.86
C GLU A 53 7.74 5.40 14.05
N ARG A 54 6.47 4.99 14.07
CA ARG A 54 5.93 4.17 15.17
C ARG A 54 6.52 2.76 15.13
N ARG A 55 7.53 2.53 15.98
CA ARG A 55 8.17 1.23 16.24
C ARG A 55 7.19 0.08 16.55
N GLU A 56 6.03 0.41 17.13
CA GLU A 56 4.94 -0.55 17.40
C GLU A 56 4.27 -1.09 16.13
N PHE A 57 4.25 -0.31 15.04
CA PHE A 57 3.73 -0.77 13.76
C PHE A 57 4.56 -1.94 13.22
N TRP A 58 5.89 -1.79 13.17
CA TRP A 58 6.80 -2.85 12.72
C TRP A 58 6.75 -4.09 13.60
N LYS A 59 6.55 -3.94 14.92
CA LYS A 59 6.33 -5.08 15.82
C LYS A 59 5.07 -5.88 15.47
N LEU A 60 3.97 -5.20 15.14
CA LEU A 60 2.73 -5.88 14.71
C LEU A 60 2.92 -6.59 13.37
N ILE A 61 3.68 -6.01 12.44
CA ILE A 61 4.05 -6.66 11.17
C ILE A 61 4.84 -7.93 11.43
N GLU A 62 5.92 -7.84 12.22
CA GLU A 62 6.76 -9.00 12.56
C GLU A 62 5.96 -10.09 13.27
N GLN A 63 5.05 -9.74 14.17
CA GLN A 63 4.18 -10.69 14.85
C GLN A 63 3.22 -11.40 13.89
N GLY A 64 2.62 -10.66 12.96
CA GLY A 64 1.78 -11.24 11.91
C GLY A 64 2.55 -12.20 11.00
N GLU A 65 3.76 -11.83 10.58
CA GLU A 65 4.62 -12.69 9.76
C GLU A 65 5.10 -13.94 10.52
N ARG A 66 5.42 -13.81 11.81
CA ARG A 66 5.81 -14.95 12.67
C ARG A 66 4.65 -15.92 12.88
N THR A 67 3.43 -15.42 13.05
CA THR A 67 2.24 -16.26 13.20
C THR A 67 1.99 -17.08 11.94
N ARG A 68 2.17 -16.47 10.76
CA ARG A 68 1.99 -17.14 9.46
C ARG A 68 3.03 -18.22 9.15
N LYS A 69 4.21 -18.17 9.77
CA LYS A 69 5.27 -19.19 9.64
C LYS A 69 5.11 -20.39 10.57
N LYS A 70 4.25 -20.29 11.60
CA LYS A 70 4.03 -21.35 12.59
C LYS A 70 2.85 -22.28 12.26
N THR A 71 2.13 -22.01 11.18
CA THR A 71 1.07 -22.87 10.61
C THR A 71 1.61 -23.47 9.33
#